data_AF-A0A379EBX4-F1
#
_entry.id   AF-A0A379EBX4-F1
#
_cell.length_a   1.000
_cell.length_b   1.000
_cell.length_c   1.000
_cell.angle_alpha   90.00
_cell.angle_beta   90.00
_cell.angle_gamma   90.00
#
_symmetry.space_group_name_H-M   'P 1'
#
loop_
_entity.id
_entity.type
_entity.pdbx_description
1 polymer ?
#
loop_
_entity_poly.entity_id
_entity_poly.type
_entity_poly.pdbx_seq_one_letter_code
_entity_poly.pdbx_strand_id
1 'polypeptide(L)'
;MHLPDLAASAALAVSDIPFNGLSVKCVWCVWMASLSLTPTFEQLAKADMDLMVGATIDNIMMVEGEMDEVQESEMLEAIRVAHEAIKDQCRVQLELSEAVGKLQKREYCHEVNDEDLRKDVHDKVLCQGLCCGYERYGQTPARRSFRSDRGRV
;
A
#
# COMPACT_ATOMS: atom_id res chain seq x y z
N MET A 1 -8.54 18.69 -7.76
CA MET A 1 -7.07 18.73 -7.57
C MET A 1 -6.38 17.39 -7.93
N HIS A 2 -7.06 16.45 -8.60
CA HIS A 2 -6.77 15.01 -8.51
C HIS A 2 -6.27 14.39 -9.85
N LEU A 3 -6.26 15.21 -10.90
CA LEU A 3 -5.82 14.85 -12.24
C LEU A 3 -4.31 14.48 -12.34
N PRO A 4 -3.39 15.08 -11.56
CA PRO A 4 -1.97 14.74 -11.64
C PRO A 4 -1.68 13.29 -11.27
N ASP A 5 -2.38 12.76 -10.27
CA ASP A 5 -2.23 11.41 -9.77
C ASP A 5 -2.69 10.35 -10.77
N LEU A 6 -3.86 10.59 -11.37
CA LEU A 6 -4.39 9.75 -12.45
C LEU A 6 -3.47 9.77 -13.67
N ALA A 7 -2.96 10.95 -14.05
CA ALA A 7 -2.04 11.10 -15.17
C ALA A 7 -0.70 10.40 -14.92
N ALA A 8 -0.15 10.50 -13.70
CA ALA A 8 1.08 9.80 -13.32
C ALA A 8 0.90 8.28 -13.38
N SER A 9 -0.24 7.77 -12.88
CA SER A 9 -0.56 6.35 -12.95
C SER A 9 -0.72 5.86 -14.40
N ALA A 10 -1.45 6.61 -15.22
CA ALA A 10 -1.62 6.30 -16.64
C ALA A 10 -0.29 6.34 -17.42
N ALA A 11 0.58 7.31 -17.11
CA ALA A 11 1.91 7.39 -17.71
C ALA A 11 2.76 6.16 -17.37
N LEU A 12 2.74 5.71 -16.11
CA LEU A 12 3.42 4.47 -15.70
C LEU A 12 2.79 3.24 -16.35
N ALA A 13 1.46 3.20 -16.49
CA ALA A 13 0.73 2.12 -17.14
C ALA A 13 1.12 1.94 -18.62
N VAL A 14 1.45 3.03 -19.32
CA VAL A 14 1.90 3.00 -20.73
C VAL A 14 3.43 2.93 -20.86
N SER A 15 4.17 3.17 -19.78
CA SER A 15 5.65 3.09 -19.78
C SER A 15 6.18 1.66 -19.93
N ASP A 16 7.47 1.54 -20.23
CA ASP A 16 8.23 0.29 -20.26
C ASP A 16 8.67 -0.21 -18.87
N ILE A 17 8.45 0.61 -17.83
CA ILE A 17 8.98 0.38 -16.48
C ILE A 17 8.24 -0.78 -15.81
N PRO A 18 8.95 -1.74 -15.17
CA PRO A 18 8.34 -2.89 -14.52
C PRO A 18 7.75 -2.46 -13.18
N PHE A 19 6.56 -1.88 -13.25
CA PHE A 19 5.81 -1.41 -12.09
C PHE A 19 4.71 -2.43 -11.74
N ASN A 20 4.86 -3.10 -10.61
CA ASN A 20 3.94 -4.14 -10.14
C ASN A 20 2.69 -3.50 -9.53
N GLY A 21 1.71 -3.24 -10.39
CA GLY A 21 0.37 -2.80 -10.04
C GLY A 21 0.08 -1.42 -10.61
N LEU A 22 -1.01 -1.25 -11.34
CA LEU A 22 -1.54 0.09 -11.57
C LEU A 22 -2.05 0.62 -10.23
N SER A 23 -1.27 1.46 -9.57
CA SER A 23 -1.70 2.18 -8.38
C SER A 23 -2.35 3.47 -8.84
N VAL A 24 -3.67 3.54 -8.78
CA VAL A 24 -4.41 4.77 -9.07
C VAL A 24 -4.61 5.48 -7.74
N LYS A 25 -4.11 6.69 -7.66
CA LYS A 25 -4.40 7.59 -6.55
C LYS A 25 -5.67 8.36 -6.91
N CYS A 26 -6.75 8.11 -6.17
CA CYS A 26 -7.97 8.90 -6.28
C CYS A 26 -8.16 9.68 -5.00
N VAL A 27 -8.13 11.00 -5.13
CA VAL A 27 -8.59 11.88 -4.04
C VAL A 27 -10.11 11.83 -3.98
N TRP A 28 -10.67 11.87 -2.79
CA TRP A 28 -12.07 11.51 -2.53
C TRP A 28 -12.62 12.28 -1.33
N CYS A 29 -13.42 13.32 -1.53
CA CYS A 29 -13.88 14.14 -0.39
C CYS A 29 -15.38 14.43 -0.40
N VAL A 30 -15.85 14.60 0.83
CA VAL A 30 -16.89 15.50 1.32
C VAL A 30 -18.02 14.75 2.03
N TRP A 31 -18.29 15.16 3.26
CA TRP A 31 -19.65 15.13 3.75
C TRP A 31 -20.08 16.43 4.42
N MET A 32 -21.19 16.96 3.90
CA MET A 32 -22.35 17.42 4.66
C MET A 32 -23.54 16.91 3.80
N ALA A 33 -24.12 15.75 4.16
CA ALA A 33 -25.27 15.08 3.53
C ALA A 33 -25.14 14.33 2.17
N SER A 34 -24.08 14.48 1.36
CA SER A 34 -23.87 13.61 0.16
C SER A 34 -22.40 13.37 -0.21
N LEU A 35 -22.02 12.10 -0.42
CA LEU A 35 -20.70 11.69 -0.90
C LEU A 35 -20.45 12.17 -2.34
N SER A 36 -19.33 12.88 -2.56
CA SER A 36 -18.89 13.33 -3.89
C SER A 36 -17.51 12.77 -4.22
N LEU A 37 -17.33 12.23 -5.43
CA LEU A 37 -16.05 11.64 -5.86
C LEU A 37 -15.02 12.72 -6.21
N THR A 38 -15.50 13.80 -6.81
CA THR A 38 -14.69 14.89 -7.36
C THR A 38 -15.32 16.22 -6.99
N PRO A 39 -15.19 16.64 -5.72
CA PRO A 39 -15.78 17.88 -5.24
C PRO A 39 -15.13 19.11 -5.89
N THR A 40 -15.90 20.18 -6.04
CA THR A 40 -15.37 21.49 -6.41
C THR A 40 -14.70 22.15 -5.21
N PHE A 41 -13.87 23.18 -5.45
CA PHE A 41 -13.24 23.94 -4.36
C PHE A 41 -14.25 24.53 -3.37
N GLU A 42 -15.44 24.92 -3.84
CA GLU A 42 -16.51 25.44 -2.98
C GLU A 42 -17.15 24.36 -2.11
N GLN A 43 -17.18 23.11 -2.58
CA GLN A 43 -17.70 21.96 -1.84
C GLN A 43 -16.68 21.49 -0.79
N LEU A 44 -15.39 21.47 -1.15
CA LEU A 44 -14.28 21.18 -0.24
C LEU A 44 -14.22 22.16 0.94
N ALA A 45 -14.43 23.44 0.69
CA ALA A 45 -14.42 24.47 1.74
C ALA A 45 -15.56 24.33 2.78
N LYS A 46 -16.57 23.50 2.51
CA LYS A 46 -17.73 23.24 3.38
C LYS A 46 -17.81 21.77 3.79
N ALA A 47 -16.74 21.03 3.60
CA ALA A 47 -16.70 19.60 3.84
C ALA A 47 -16.30 19.31 5.29
N ASP A 48 -17.03 18.44 5.96
CA ASP A 48 -16.64 17.91 7.27
C ASP A 48 -15.57 16.81 7.15
N MET A 49 -15.29 16.34 5.92
CA MET A 49 -14.32 15.27 5.64
C MET A 49 -13.64 15.45 4.28
N ASP A 50 -12.31 15.58 4.30
CA ASP A 50 -11.41 15.54 3.16
C ASP A 50 -10.56 14.27 3.21
N LEU A 51 -10.73 13.37 2.23
CA LEU A 51 -10.00 12.11 2.17
C LEU A 51 -9.30 11.94 0.81
N MET A 52 -8.18 11.26 0.82
CA MET A 52 -7.42 10.87 -0.36
C MET A 52 -7.10 9.39 -0.25
N VAL A 53 -7.50 8.60 -1.25
CA VAL A 53 -7.36 7.14 -1.23
C VAL A 53 -6.57 6.67 -2.46
N GLY A 54 -5.38 6.13 -2.21
CA GLY A 54 -4.61 5.40 -3.19
C GLY A 54 -4.92 3.92 -3.14
N ALA A 55 -5.37 3.33 -4.24
CA ALA A 55 -5.66 1.91 -4.31
C ALA A 55 -5.29 1.29 -5.66
N THR A 56 -5.13 -0.03 -5.62
CA THR A 56 -5.11 -0.92 -6.78
C THR A 56 -6.51 -1.52 -6.96
N ILE A 57 -6.70 -2.34 -8.00
CA ILE A 57 -7.98 -3.05 -8.21
C ILE A 57 -8.36 -3.87 -6.98
N ASP A 58 -7.39 -4.52 -6.35
CA ASP A 58 -7.65 -5.48 -5.27
C ASP A 58 -7.46 -4.87 -3.88
N ASN A 59 -6.48 -3.98 -3.70
CA ASN A 59 -6.03 -3.52 -2.39
C ASN A 59 -5.93 -2.00 -2.27
N ILE A 60 -6.31 -1.48 -1.11
CA ILE A 60 -6.05 -0.09 -0.69
C ILE A 60 -4.60 0.01 -0.22
N MET A 61 -3.89 1.02 -0.69
CA MET A 61 -2.45 1.21 -0.47
C MET A 61 -2.14 2.42 0.41
N MET A 62 -2.90 3.51 0.26
CA MET A 62 -2.67 4.77 0.97
C MET A 62 -3.99 5.44 1.29
N VAL A 63 -4.09 6.01 2.48
CA VAL A 63 -5.18 6.87 2.90
C VAL A 63 -4.57 8.09 3.61
N GLU A 64 -4.93 9.29 3.18
CA GLU A 64 -4.51 10.57 3.77
C GLU A 64 -5.73 11.50 3.82
N GLY A 65 -5.91 12.29 4.88
CA GLY A 65 -7.08 13.14 4.98
C GLY A 65 -7.19 13.93 6.28
N GLU A 66 -8.12 14.88 6.28
CA GLU A 66 -8.49 15.74 7.40
C GLU A 66 -10.01 15.66 7.63
N MET A 67 -10.42 15.69 8.89
CA MET A 67 -11.77 15.33 9.33
C MET A 67 -12.19 16.10 10.57
N ASP A 68 -13.41 16.64 10.56
CA ASP A 68 -14.03 17.34 11.70
C ASP A 68 -14.84 16.36 12.56
N GLU A 69 -14.15 15.54 13.38
CA GLU A 69 -14.76 14.62 14.36
C GLU A 69 -15.86 13.68 13.79
N VAL A 70 -15.71 13.21 12.55
CA VAL A 70 -16.63 12.26 11.89
C VAL A 70 -16.59 10.86 12.52
N GLN A 71 -17.72 10.14 12.39
CA GLN A 71 -17.85 8.77 12.88
C GLN A 71 -16.99 7.78 12.07
N GLU A 72 -16.38 6.81 12.75
CA GLU A 72 -15.55 5.77 12.10
C GLU A 72 -16.32 4.98 11.02
N SER A 73 -17.62 4.73 11.24
CA SER A 73 -18.45 4.04 10.25
C SER A 73 -18.61 4.82 8.94
N GLU A 74 -18.67 6.14 9.01
CA GLU A 74 -18.80 7.01 7.83
C GLU A 74 -17.47 7.08 7.06
N MET A 75 -16.34 7.12 7.79
CA MET A 75 -15.01 7.04 7.20
C MET A 75 -14.81 5.72 6.42
N LEU A 76 -15.21 4.58 6.99
CA LEU A 76 -15.08 3.27 6.33
C LEU A 76 -15.96 3.18 5.08
N GLU A 77 -17.18 3.70 5.14
CA GLU A 77 -18.07 3.74 3.98
C GLU A 77 -17.48 4.61 2.86
N ALA A 78 -16.91 5.77 3.21
CA ALA A 78 -16.23 6.63 2.26
C ALA A 78 -15.07 5.91 1.56
N ILE A 79 -14.20 5.22 2.32
CA ILE A 79 -13.09 4.45 1.74
C ILE A 79 -13.60 3.36 0.80
N ARG A 80 -14.70 2.67 1.17
CA ARG A 80 -15.26 1.60 0.35
C ARG A 80 -15.76 2.11 -0.99
N VAL A 81 -16.57 3.17 -0.99
CA VAL A 81 -17.12 3.73 -2.23
C VAL A 81 -15.99 4.36 -3.06
N ALA A 82 -14.92 4.87 -2.42
CA ALA A 82 -13.70 5.31 -3.11
C ALA A 82 -13.03 4.19 -3.88
N HIS A 83 -12.89 3.04 -3.24
CA HIS A 83 -12.26 1.89 -3.87
C HIS A 83 -13.05 1.41 -5.09
N GLU A 84 -14.39 1.42 -5.04
CA GLU A 84 -15.21 1.07 -6.20
C GLU A 84 -15.00 2.02 -7.38
N ALA A 85 -14.98 3.34 -7.14
CA ALA A 85 -14.69 4.32 -8.19
C ALA A 85 -13.26 4.18 -8.74
N ILE A 86 -12.28 3.87 -7.89
CA ILE A 86 -10.89 3.59 -8.30
C ILE A 86 -10.82 2.39 -9.24
N LYS A 87 -11.57 1.31 -8.97
CA LYS A 87 -11.56 0.11 -9.82
C LYS A 87 -11.98 0.41 -11.26
N ASP A 88 -12.92 1.33 -11.47
CA ASP A 88 -13.31 1.76 -12.82
C ASP A 88 -12.19 2.54 -13.51
N GLN A 89 -11.51 3.43 -12.79
CA GLN A 89 -10.37 4.18 -13.33
C GLN A 89 -9.16 3.28 -13.66
N CYS A 90 -8.90 2.26 -12.82
CA CYS A 90 -7.89 1.25 -13.09
C CYS A 90 -8.19 0.47 -14.39
N ARG A 91 -9.46 0.10 -14.60
CA ARG A 91 -9.89 -0.61 -15.82
C ARG A 91 -9.64 0.22 -17.07
N VAL A 92 -9.99 1.50 -17.07
CA VAL A 92 -9.74 2.39 -18.22
C VAL A 92 -8.23 2.53 -18.51
N GLN A 93 -7.38 2.57 -17.49
CA GLN A 93 -5.93 2.64 -17.70
C GLN A 93 -5.33 1.33 -18.22
N LEU A 94 -5.90 0.19 -17.84
CA LEU A 94 -5.56 -1.10 -18.42
C LEU A 94 -5.95 -1.15 -19.90
N GLU A 95 -7.19 -0.77 -20.23
CA GLU A 95 -7.67 -0.67 -21.61
C GLU A 95 -6.79 0.28 -22.46
N LEU A 96 -6.34 1.39 -21.87
CA LEU A 96 -5.39 2.30 -22.51
C LEU A 96 -4.03 1.63 -22.77
N SER A 97 -3.48 0.90 -21.79
CA SER A 97 -2.22 0.19 -21.94
C SER A 97 -2.31 -0.91 -23.01
N GLU A 98 -3.44 -1.61 -23.08
CA GLU A 98 -3.77 -2.58 -24.13
C GLU A 98 -3.82 -1.91 -25.51
N ALA A 99 -4.53 -0.80 -25.64
CA ALA A 99 -4.66 -0.08 -26.90
C ALA A 99 -3.32 0.44 -27.44
N VAL A 100 -2.37 0.78 -26.56
CA VAL A 100 -1.02 1.24 -26.94
C VAL A 100 -0.02 0.07 -27.08
N GLY A 101 -0.43 -1.16 -26.78
CA GLY A 101 0.40 -2.35 -26.90
C GLY A 101 1.54 -2.41 -25.89
N LYS A 102 1.37 -1.78 -24.72
CA LYS A 102 2.39 -1.63 -23.66
C LYS A 102 2.14 -2.51 -22.43
N LEU A 103 1.37 -3.58 -22.62
CA LEU A 103 1.13 -4.60 -21.60
C LEU A 103 2.41 -5.31 -21.16
N GLN A 104 3.34 -5.55 -22.08
CA GLN A 104 4.61 -6.17 -21.75
C GLN A 104 5.61 -5.12 -21.24
N LYS A 105 6.00 -5.28 -19.97
CA LYS A 105 7.03 -4.47 -19.31
C LYS A 105 8.41 -5.06 -19.54
N ARG A 106 9.45 -4.22 -19.43
CA ARG A 106 10.84 -4.69 -19.55
C ARG A 106 11.19 -5.65 -18.42
N GLU A 107 12.08 -6.59 -18.69
CA GLU A 107 12.58 -7.53 -17.68
C GLU A 107 13.50 -6.81 -16.68
N TYR A 108 13.30 -7.09 -15.39
CA TYR A 108 14.15 -6.58 -14.31
C TYR A 108 14.96 -7.73 -13.71
N CYS A 109 16.29 -7.64 -13.82
CA CYS A 109 17.20 -8.59 -13.21
C CYS A 109 17.30 -8.30 -11.71
N HIS A 110 16.67 -9.14 -10.91
CA HIS A 110 16.76 -9.07 -9.44
C HIS A 110 18.14 -9.52 -8.98
N GLU A 111 18.61 -8.98 -7.86
CA GLU A 111 19.83 -9.49 -7.24
C GLU A 111 19.69 -10.96 -6.84
N VAL A 112 20.76 -11.72 -7.05
CA VAL A 112 20.86 -13.09 -6.55
C VAL A 112 21.28 -13.01 -5.09
N ASN A 113 20.36 -13.36 -4.19
CA ASN A 113 20.66 -13.43 -2.76
C ASN A 113 21.42 -14.71 -2.44
N ASP A 114 22.60 -14.58 -1.83
CA ASP A 114 23.39 -15.69 -1.33
C ASP A 114 22.84 -16.13 0.04
N GLU A 115 22.27 -17.35 0.08
CA GLU A 115 21.67 -17.91 1.29
C GLU A 115 22.71 -18.22 2.39
N ASP A 116 23.95 -18.56 2.01
CA ASP A 116 25.02 -18.82 2.96
C ASP A 116 25.48 -17.52 3.62
N LEU A 117 25.61 -16.45 2.83
CA LEU A 117 25.87 -15.10 3.36
C LEU A 117 24.72 -14.62 4.26
N ARG A 118 23.46 -14.86 3.86
CA ARG A 118 22.28 -14.51 4.66
C ARG A 118 22.31 -15.22 6.01
N LYS A 119 22.66 -16.50 6.03
CA LYS A 119 22.78 -17.29 7.25
C LYS A 119 23.96 -16.83 8.12
N ASP A 120 25.11 -16.56 7.52
CA ASP A 120 26.29 -16.07 8.26
C ASP A 120 26.02 -14.70 8.93
N VAL A 121 25.38 -13.78 8.20
CA VAL A 121 24.93 -12.49 8.76
C VAL A 121 23.91 -12.71 9.87
N HIS A 122 22.90 -13.55 9.66
CA HIS A 122 21.89 -13.85 10.67
C HIS A 122 22.52 -14.43 11.95
N ASP A 123 23.39 -15.43 11.82
CA ASP A 123 24.02 -16.10 12.96
C ASP A 123 24.97 -15.16 13.73
N LYS A 124 25.78 -14.37 13.03
CA LYS A 124 26.71 -13.43 13.68
C LYS A 124 25.99 -12.23 14.31
N VAL A 125 25.00 -11.65 13.64
CA VAL A 125 24.29 -10.46 14.12
C VAL A 125 23.26 -10.80 15.20
N LEU A 126 22.54 -11.93 15.11
CA LEU A 126 21.65 -12.34 16.21
C LEU A 126 22.44 -12.86 17.41
N CYS A 127 23.53 -13.59 17.22
CA CYS A 127 24.35 -14.04 18.36
C CYS A 127 24.99 -12.86 19.09
N GLN A 128 25.52 -11.85 18.36
CA GLN A 128 25.97 -10.61 18.98
C GLN A 128 24.82 -9.77 19.54
N GLY A 129 23.68 -9.67 18.86
CA GLY A 129 22.53 -8.89 19.33
C GLY A 129 21.91 -9.46 20.60
N LEU A 130 21.77 -10.79 20.70
CA LEU A 130 21.38 -11.47 21.93
C LEU A 130 22.50 -11.37 22.97
N CYS A 131 23.76 -11.71 22.69
CA CYS A 131 24.82 -11.58 23.71
C CYS A 131 24.99 -10.15 24.24
N CYS A 132 25.10 -9.15 23.37
CA CYS A 132 25.30 -7.75 23.76
C CYS A 132 24.03 -7.08 24.31
N GLY A 133 22.83 -7.50 23.88
CA GLY A 133 21.58 -7.06 24.50
C GLY A 133 21.42 -7.65 25.90
N TYR A 134 21.88 -8.88 26.10
CA TYR A 134 21.66 -9.64 27.31
C TYR A 134 22.73 -9.41 28.38
N GLU A 135 23.96 -9.07 27.99
CA GLU A 135 24.95 -8.43 28.88
C GLU A 135 24.47 -7.06 29.38
N ARG A 136 23.69 -6.32 28.57
CA ARG A 136 23.07 -5.05 29.00
C ARG A 136 21.86 -5.22 29.93
N TYR A 137 21.12 -6.33 29.83
CA TYR A 137 19.91 -6.60 30.63
C TYR A 137 20.08 -7.70 31.70
N GLY A 138 21.28 -8.25 31.89
CA GLY A 138 21.66 -9.05 33.05
C GLY A 138 20.90 -10.37 33.23
N GLN A 139 20.47 -11.04 32.17
CA GLN A 139 19.88 -12.38 32.26
C GLN A 139 20.83 -13.40 31.58
N THR A 140 20.73 -14.71 31.83
CA THR A 140 21.60 -15.79 31.23
C THR A 140 20.78 -16.80 30.41
N PRO A 141 21.27 -17.34 29.27
CA PRO A 141 20.37 -17.86 28.26
C PRO A 141 20.06 -19.31 28.61
N ALA A 142 18.85 -19.56 29.11
CA ALA A 142 18.35 -20.92 29.17
C ALA A 142 18.18 -21.41 27.71
N ARG A 143 19.04 -22.36 27.29
CA ARG A 143 18.85 -23.15 26.08
C ARG A 143 17.45 -23.77 26.11
N ARG A 144 16.46 -23.12 25.51
CA ARG A 144 15.19 -23.79 25.18
C ARG A 144 15.46 -24.66 23.97
N SER A 145 15.64 -25.95 24.21
CA SER A 145 15.56 -26.95 23.17
C SER A 145 14.22 -26.78 22.44
N PHE A 146 14.32 -26.66 21.13
CA PHE A 146 13.20 -26.64 20.21
C PHE A 146 12.43 -27.96 20.41
N ARG A 147 11.34 -27.95 21.18
CA ARG A 147 10.42 -29.09 21.28
C ARG A 147 9.65 -29.17 19.97
N SER A 148 10.17 -29.94 19.03
CA SER A 148 9.42 -30.53 17.94
C SER A 148 8.43 -31.53 18.53
N ASP A 149 7.27 -31.07 18.97
CA ASP A 149 6.11 -31.93 19.20
C ASP A 149 4.87 -31.08 19.42
N ARG A 150 4.13 -30.83 18.33
CA ARG A 150 2.67 -30.75 18.38
C ARG A 150 2.11 -31.33 17.10
N GLY A 151 1.82 -32.63 17.19
CA GLY A 151 0.94 -33.30 16.27
C GLY A 151 -0.48 -32.71 16.32
N ARG A 152 -1.07 -32.61 15.14
CA ARG A 152 -2.44 -33.02 14.79
C ARG A 152 -3.44 -33.08 15.96
N VAL A 153 -4.30 -32.07 16.03
CA VAL A 153 -5.75 -32.19 16.24
C VAL A 153 -6.42 -31.00 15.59
#